data_AF-A0A2V7Z3B9-F1
#
_entry.id   AF-A0A2V7Z3B9-F1
#
_cell.length_a   1.000
_cell.length_b   1.000
_cell.length_c   1.000
_cell.angle_alpha   90.00
_cell.angle_beta   90.00
_cell.angle_gamma   90.00
#
_symmetry.space_group_name_H-M   'P 1'
#
loop_
_entity.id
_entity.type
_entity.pdbx_description
1 polymer ?
#
loop_
_entity_poly.entity_id
_entity_poly.type
_entity_poly.pdbx_seq_one_letter_code
_entity_poly.pdbx_strand_id
1 'polypeptide(L)'
;NGCGRHHIAGIGFQGSTRRLGDRVIPQYLVMVGGAVDDRGARFGKVAARIPARRMTHAIDRLVDLYRAERSDLETATAFFGRVDVARVRELLLDLEGITESNAQPMDFVDLGEDAEYRMETKEGECAV
;
A
#
# COMPACT_ATOMS: atom_id res chain seq x y z
N ASN A 1 -0.84 -13.76 9.76
CA ASN A 1 -1.11 -12.63 10.70
C ASN A 1 -1.53 -11.37 9.93
N GLY A 2 -2.76 -11.36 9.40
CA GLY A 2 -3.34 -10.23 8.65
C GLY A 2 -4.24 -9.36 9.53
N CYS A 3 -3.75 -8.93 10.71
CA CYS A 3 -4.56 -8.27 11.74
C CYS A 3 -4.76 -6.76 11.55
N GLY A 4 -4.44 -6.22 10.37
CA GLY A 4 -4.87 -4.88 10.00
C GLY A 4 -6.13 -4.99 9.18
N ARG A 5 -7.21 -4.30 9.56
CA ARG A 5 -8.42 -4.10 8.74
C ARG A 5 -8.12 -3.23 7.50
N HIS A 6 -7.00 -3.44 6.82
CA HIS A 6 -6.53 -2.69 5.65
C HIS A 6 -7.44 -2.86 4.43
N HIS A 7 -8.36 -3.84 4.45
CA HIS A 7 -9.33 -4.07 3.38
C HIS A 7 -10.63 -3.24 3.53
N ILE A 8 -10.82 -2.54 4.66
CA ILE A 8 -12.12 -1.95 5.06
C ILE A 8 -12.07 -0.42 5.18
N ALA A 9 -10.90 0.20 5.08
CA ALA A 9 -10.75 1.65 4.98
C ALA A 9 -10.74 2.09 3.51
N GLY A 10 -11.21 3.31 3.21
CA GLY A 10 -11.16 3.87 1.85
C GLY A 10 -9.76 3.84 1.21
N ILE A 11 -8.71 3.79 2.05
CA ILE A 11 -7.31 3.55 1.69
C ILE A 11 -6.81 2.32 2.46
N GLY A 12 -6.10 1.41 1.79
CA GLY A 12 -5.46 0.23 2.39
C GLY A 12 -4.00 0.08 1.98
N PHE A 13 -3.17 -0.42 2.89
CA PHE A 13 -1.78 -0.81 2.61
C PHE A 13 -1.60 -2.29 2.94
N GLN A 14 -1.17 -3.08 1.95
CA GLN A 14 -0.83 -4.48 2.14
C GLN A 14 0.67 -4.68 1.93
N GLY A 15 1.36 -5.16 2.95
CA GLY A 15 2.78 -5.50 2.87
C GLY A 15 3.04 -6.57 1.81
N SER A 16 4.12 -6.38 1.05
CA SER A 16 4.61 -7.29 0.03
C SER A 16 6.13 -7.10 -0.10
N THR A 17 6.78 -7.95 -0.88
CA THR A 17 8.19 -7.80 -1.21
C THR A 17 8.36 -7.74 -2.72
N ARG A 18 9.45 -7.13 -3.18
CA ARG A 18 9.84 -7.07 -4.58
C ARG A 18 11.30 -7.45 -4.71
N ARG A 19 11.61 -8.27 -5.72
CA ARG A 19 12.99 -8.58 -6.09
C ARG A 19 13.60 -7.41 -6.86
N LEU A 20 14.81 -7.02 -6.48
CA LEU A 20 15.60 -5.96 -7.09
C LEU A 20 17.03 -6.50 -7.25
N GLY A 21 17.32 -7.02 -8.45
CA GLY A 21 18.52 -7.84 -8.69
C GLY A 21 18.55 -9.10 -7.83
N ASP A 22 19.65 -9.32 -7.13
CA ASP A 22 19.82 -10.44 -6.20
C ASP A 22 19.23 -10.17 -4.80
N ARG A 23 18.70 -8.97 -4.57
CA ARG A 23 18.19 -8.53 -3.28
C ARG A 23 16.67 -8.42 -3.27
N VAL A 24 16.09 -8.32 -2.07
CA VAL A 24 14.65 -8.15 -1.85
C VAL A 24 14.42 -6.85 -1.10
N ILE A 25 13.43 -6.08 -1.53
CA ILE A 25 12.99 -4.87 -0.84
C ILE A 25 11.56 -5.04 -0.31
N PRO A 26 11.22 -4.48 0.86
CA PRO A 26 9.84 -4.34 1.31
C PRO A 26 9.10 -3.31 0.46
N GLN A 27 7.84 -3.62 0.13
CA GLN A 27 6.93 -2.72 -0.60
C GLN A 27 5.51 -2.80 -0.03
N TYR A 28 4.68 -1.81 -0.35
CA TYR A 28 3.26 -1.84 -0.10
C TYR A 28 2.46 -1.87 -1.40
N LEU A 29 1.42 -2.69 -1.42
CA LEU A 29 0.31 -2.54 -2.35
C LEU A 29 -0.64 -1.49 -1.77
N VAL A 30 -0.75 -0.35 -2.46
CA VAL A 30 -1.69 0.71 -2.10
C VAL A 30 -3.03 0.39 -2.74
N MET A 31 -4.08 0.29 -1.93
CA MET A 31 -5.43 -0.05 -2.35
C MET A 31 -6.40 1.09 -2.03
N VAL A 32 -7.37 1.33 -2.91
CA VAL A 32 -8.45 2.31 -2.69
C VAL A 32 -9.82 1.74 -3.02
N GLY A 33 -10.86 2.32 -2.42
CA GLY A 33 -12.26 1.97 -2.69
C GLY A 33 -12.81 0.78 -1.89
N GLY A 34 -12.07 0.34 -0.87
CA GLY A 34 -12.56 -0.63 0.11
C GLY A 34 -13.54 0.02 1.08
N ALA A 35 -14.63 -0.68 1.41
CA ALA A 35 -15.62 -0.21 2.36
C ALA A 35 -16.48 -1.35 2.89
N VAL A 36 -17.01 -1.20 4.10
CA VAL A 36 -18.09 -2.02 4.63
C VAL A 36 -19.17 -1.06 5.10
N ASP A 37 -20.32 -1.11 4.44
CA ASP A 37 -21.48 -0.28 4.75
C ASP A 37 -22.78 -1.09 4.59
N ASP A 38 -23.93 -0.42 4.71
CA ASP A 38 -25.27 -1.04 4.59
C ASP A 38 -25.51 -1.70 3.22
N ARG A 39 -24.65 -1.45 2.22
CA ARG A 39 -24.70 -2.08 0.88
C ARG A 39 -23.78 -3.28 0.76
N GLY A 40 -23.12 -3.69 1.84
CA GLY A 40 -22.23 -4.84 1.90
C GLY A 40 -20.74 -4.48 1.84
N ALA A 41 -19.90 -5.52 1.74
CA ALA A 41 -18.45 -5.36 1.67
C ALA A 41 -17.98 -5.10 0.23
N ARG A 42 -17.19 -4.05 0.04
CA ARG A 42 -16.45 -3.75 -1.20
C ARG A 42 -14.96 -3.93 -0.93
N PHE A 43 -14.29 -4.66 -1.82
CA PHE A 43 -12.84 -4.83 -1.76
C PHE A 43 -12.13 -3.65 -2.42
N GLY A 44 -11.08 -3.15 -1.76
CA GLY A 44 -10.19 -2.16 -2.35
C GLY A 44 -9.46 -2.69 -3.58
N LYS A 45 -9.22 -1.82 -4.56
CA LYS A 45 -8.47 -2.11 -5.78
C LYS A 45 -7.06 -1.59 -5.64
N VAL A 46 -6.07 -2.38 -6.08
CA VAL A 46 -4.66 -1.96 -6.09
C VAL A 46 -4.48 -0.82 -7.09
N ALA A 47 -4.04 0.33 -6.60
CA ALA A 47 -3.72 1.50 -7.40
C ALA A 47 -2.21 1.59 -7.71
N ALA A 48 -1.35 1.25 -6.74
CA ALA A 48 0.09 1.39 -6.87
C ALA A 48 0.87 0.33 -6.06
N ARG A 49 2.14 0.13 -6.45
CA ARG A 49 3.12 -0.69 -5.71
C ARG A 49 4.33 0.15 -5.37
N ILE A 50 4.46 0.55 -4.10
CA ILE A 50 5.48 1.50 -3.68
C ILE A 50 6.48 0.86 -2.72
N PRO A 51 7.79 1.17 -2.81
CA PRO A 51 8.75 0.84 -1.75
C PRO A 51 8.23 1.27 -0.39
N ALA A 52 8.49 0.47 0.66
CA ALA A 52 7.94 0.72 1.99
C ALA A 52 8.26 2.14 2.51
N ARG A 53 9.48 2.64 2.22
CA ARG A 53 9.94 3.99 2.59
C ARG A 53 9.16 5.14 1.96
N ARG A 54 8.39 4.88 0.89
CA ARG A 54 7.58 5.88 0.21
C ARG A 54 6.13 5.89 0.70
N MET A 55 5.79 5.10 1.72
CA MET A 55 4.43 5.01 2.28
C MET A 55 3.90 6.36 2.75
N THR A 56 4.70 7.14 3.49
CA THR A 56 4.28 8.46 4.00
C THR A 56 3.97 9.42 2.85
N HIS A 57 4.81 9.47 1.82
CA HIS A 57 4.55 10.28 0.63
C HIS A 57 3.26 9.88 -0.09
N ALA A 58 2.95 8.57 -0.14
CA ALA A 58 1.69 8.12 -0.72
C ALA A 58 0.48 8.56 0.12
N ILE A 59 0.58 8.48 1.46
CA ILE A 59 -0.47 8.97 2.36
C ILE A 59 -0.70 10.47 2.16
N ASP A 60 0.37 11.28 2.14
CA ASP A 60 0.27 12.73 1.97
C ASP A 60 -0.46 13.09 0.67
N ARG A 61 -0.06 12.46 -0.45
CA ARG A 61 -0.70 12.68 -1.76
C ARG A 61 -2.17 12.27 -1.78
N LEU A 62 -2.51 11.14 -1.15
CA LEU A 62 -3.89 10.70 -1.05
C LEU A 62 -4.72 11.67 -0.22
N VAL A 63 -4.18 12.19 0.89
CA VAL A 63 -4.84 13.20 1.71
C VAL A 63 -5.05 14.50 0.93
N ASP A 64 -4.06 14.94 0.17
CA ASP A 64 -4.16 16.13 -0.66
C ASP A 64 -5.17 15.96 -1.80
N LEU A 65 -5.19 14.78 -2.44
CA LEU A 65 -6.20 14.42 -3.43
C LEU A 65 -7.61 14.50 -2.83
N TYR A 66 -7.81 13.93 -1.63
CA TYR A 66 -9.09 14.01 -0.93
C TYR A 66 -9.48 15.45 -0.59
N ARG A 67 -8.55 16.27 -0.10
CA ARG A 67 -8.83 17.68 0.20
C ARG A 67 -9.20 18.48 -1.04
N ALA A 68 -8.58 18.19 -2.18
CA ALA A 68 -8.77 18.92 -3.43
C ALA A 68 -10.05 18.53 -4.18
N GLU A 69 -10.41 17.24 -4.17
CA GLU A 69 -11.45 16.69 -5.06
C GLU A 69 -12.70 16.19 -4.32
N ARG A 70 -12.75 16.28 -2.97
CA ARG A 70 -13.96 15.92 -2.21
C ARG A 70 -15.11 16.89 -2.45
N SER A 71 -16.32 16.37 -2.39
CA SER A 71 -17.55 17.17 -2.32
C SER A 71 -17.79 17.69 -0.90
N ASP A 72 -18.71 18.65 -0.77
CA ASP A 72 -19.12 19.17 0.54
C ASP A 72 -19.63 18.05 1.45
N LEU A 73 -19.09 18.04 2.68
CA LEU A 73 -19.40 17.05 3.73
C LEU A 73 -19.11 15.59 3.35
N GLU A 74 -18.40 15.35 2.25
CA GLU A 74 -18.00 14.00 1.83
C GLU A 74 -16.93 13.44 2.78
N THR A 75 -17.06 12.16 3.15
CA THR A 75 -16.07 11.44 3.96
C THR A 75 -14.98 10.83 3.08
N ALA A 76 -13.80 10.57 3.64
CA ALA A 76 -12.71 9.93 2.89
C ALA A 76 -13.10 8.56 2.32
N THR A 77 -13.87 7.74 3.07
CA THR A 77 -14.35 6.44 2.58
C THR A 77 -15.28 6.59 1.39
N ALA A 78 -16.19 7.56 1.41
CA ALA A 78 -17.08 7.83 0.27
C ALA A 78 -16.29 8.33 -0.94
N PHE A 79 -15.36 9.27 -0.72
CA PHE A 79 -14.49 9.82 -1.75
C PHE A 79 -13.68 8.73 -2.46
N PHE A 80 -12.87 7.96 -1.72
CA PHE A 80 -12.06 6.89 -2.32
C PHE A 80 -12.91 5.73 -2.86
N GLY A 81 -14.17 5.60 -2.43
CA GLY A 81 -15.14 4.68 -3.02
C GLY A 81 -15.60 5.06 -4.42
N ARG A 82 -15.62 6.36 -4.76
CA ARG A 82 -16.06 6.86 -6.09
C ARG A 82 -14.93 7.25 -7.03
N VAL A 83 -13.76 7.61 -6.50
CA VAL A 83 -12.62 8.05 -7.31
C VAL A 83 -12.17 6.92 -8.24
N ASP A 84 -11.87 7.27 -9.49
CA ASP A 84 -11.30 6.32 -10.44
C ASP A 84 -9.92 5.85 -9.94
N VAL A 85 -9.72 4.53 -9.89
CA VAL A 85 -8.45 3.93 -9.52
C VAL A 85 -7.32 4.37 -10.45
N ALA A 86 -7.61 4.68 -11.72
CA ALA A 86 -6.65 5.22 -12.66
C ALA A 86 -6.11 6.58 -12.21
N ARG A 87 -6.97 7.44 -11.66
CA ARG A 87 -6.56 8.75 -11.10
C ARG A 87 -5.59 8.59 -9.95
N VAL A 88 -5.84 7.63 -9.06
CA VAL A 88 -4.93 7.32 -7.93
C VAL A 88 -3.64 6.69 -8.42
N ARG A 89 -3.71 5.82 -9.45
CA ARG A 89 -2.53 5.23 -10.07
C ARG A 89 -1.60 6.30 -10.66
N GLU A 90 -2.15 7.26 -11.39
CA GLU A 90 -1.39 8.38 -11.96
C GLU A 90 -0.72 9.23 -10.87
N LEU A 91 -1.45 9.54 -9.79
CA LEU A 91 -0.94 10.33 -8.65
C LEU A 91 0.28 9.69 -7.96
N LEU A 92 0.35 8.36 -7.94
CA LEU A 92 1.36 7.60 -7.21
C LEU A 92 2.45 6.99 -8.13
N LEU A 93 2.36 7.19 -9.44
CA LEU A 93 3.17 6.47 -10.42
C LEU A 93 4.68 6.66 -10.22
N ASP A 94 5.11 7.88 -9.94
CA ASP A 94 6.52 8.21 -9.68
C ASP A 94 7.03 7.61 -8.36
N LEU A 95 6.14 7.25 -7.43
CA LEU A 95 6.53 6.55 -6.21
C LEU A 95 6.84 5.06 -6.45
N GLU A 96 6.48 4.47 -7.59
CA GLU A 96 6.81 3.05 -7.88
C GLU A 96 8.27 2.85 -8.33
N GLY A 97 8.89 3.92 -8.84
CA GLY A 97 10.18 3.87 -9.54
C GLY A 97 11.37 3.62 -8.60
N ILE A 98 11.68 2.35 -8.34
CA ILE A 98 12.93 1.91 -7.70
C ILE A 98 13.65 0.92 -8.60
N THR A 99 14.97 1.13 -8.74
CA THR A 99 15.89 0.36 -9.57
C THR A 99 17.15 0.06 -8.75
N GLU A 100 17.93 -0.95 -9.15
CA GLU A 100 19.21 -1.25 -8.48
C GLU A 100 20.15 -0.04 -8.48
N SER A 101 20.09 0.79 -9.52
CA SER A 101 20.91 1.99 -9.65
C SER A 101 20.52 3.14 -8.72
N ASN A 102 19.29 3.18 -8.20
CA ASN A 102 18.81 4.28 -7.36
C ASN A 102 18.44 3.86 -5.93
N ALA A 103 18.42 2.55 -5.65
CA ALA A 103 18.14 2.00 -4.34
C ALA A 103 19.25 2.34 -3.35
N GLN A 104 18.86 2.75 -2.15
CA GLN A 104 19.76 3.03 -1.04
C GLN A 104 19.84 1.82 -0.10
N PRO A 105 20.92 1.65 0.69
CA PRO A 105 21.04 0.53 1.63
C PRO A 105 19.82 0.37 2.54
N MET A 106 19.24 1.50 2.95
CA MET A 106 18.06 1.53 3.82
C MET A 106 16.79 0.98 3.14
N ASP A 107 16.68 1.01 1.80
CA ASP A 107 15.52 0.48 1.06
C ASP A 107 15.36 -1.04 1.17
N PHE A 108 16.39 -1.74 1.67
CA PHE A 108 16.40 -3.18 1.88
C PHE A 108 16.09 -3.57 3.34
N VAL A 109 15.89 -2.59 4.21
CA VAL A 109 15.57 -2.78 5.64
C VAL A 109 14.07 -2.56 5.84
N ASP A 110 13.41 -3.48 6.53
CA ASP A 110 11.99 -3.33 6.87
C ASP A 110 11.79 -2.20 7.89
N LEU A 111 10.71 -1.42 7.75
CA LEU A 111 10.44 -0.26 8.59
C LEU A 111 10.01 -0.61 10.02
N GLY A 112 9.83 -1.91 10.31
CA GLY A 112 9.49 -2.43 11.64
C GLY A 112 10.56 -3.32 12.29
N GLU A 113 11.70 -3.57 11.63
CA GLU A 113 12.76 -4.47 12.11
C GLU A 113 14.14 -3.80 12.00
N ASP A 114 14.95 -3.86 13.05
CA ASP A 114 16.36 -3.43 13.06
C ASP A 114 17.32 -4.44 12.38
N ALA A 115 16.79 -5.41 11.63
CA ALA A 115 17.60 -6.45 10.97
C ALA A 115 17.17 -6.69 9.51
N GLU A 116 18.15 -6.99 8.67
CA GLU A 116 17.95 -7.40 7.27
C GLU A 116 16.91 -8.52 7.19
N TYR A 117 15.91 -8.36 6.32
CA TYR A 117 14.88 -9.36 6.06
C TYR A 117 15.55 -10.66 5.58
N ARG A 118 15.78 -11.60 6.50
CA ARG A 118 16.16 -12.97 6.19
C ARG A 118 14.86 -13.75 6.00
N MET A 119 14.66 -14.27 4.80
CA MET A 119 13.51 -15.10 4.47
C MET A 119 13.62 -16.41 5.28
N GLU A 120 13.08 -16.42 6.49
CA GLU A 120 12.91 -17.63 7.28
C GLU A 120 11.72 -18.38 6.66
N THR A 121 12.02 -19.36 5.82
CA THR A 121 11.09 -20.43 5.45
C THR A 121 10.74 -21.18 6.73
N LYS A 122 9.70 -20.73 7.44
CA LYS A 122 9.01 -21.62 8.39
C LYS A 122 8.21 -22.62 7.58
N GLU A 123 8.73 -23.83 7.53
CA GLU A 123 8.03 -25.04 7.14
C GLU A 123 6.68 -25.08 7.88
N GLY A 124 5.60 -25.25 7.13
CA GLY A 124 4.25 -25.19 7.66
C GLY A 124 3.98 -26.34 8.63
N GLU A 125 3.65 -26.02 9.87
CA GLU A 125 3.07 -26.97 10.82
C GLU A 125 1.57 -27.17 10.54
N CYS A 126 1.20 -27.46 9.29
CA CYS A 126 -0.08 -28.08 8.99
C CYS A 126 0.11 -29.61 9.03
N ALA A 127 0.23 -30.12 10.25
CA ALA A 127 -0.03 -31.50 10.59
C ALA A 127 -0.68 -31.55 11.98
N VAL A 128 -2.01 -31.42 11.99
CA VAL A 128 -2.98 -32.25 12.73
C VAL A 128 -4.39 -31.92 12.23
#